data_AF-A0A511QDC6-F1
#
_entry.id   AF-A0A511QDC6-F1
#
_cell.length_a   1.000
_cell.length_b   1.000
_cell.length_c   1.000
_cell.angle_alpha   90.00
_cell.angle_beta   90.00
_cell.angle_gamma   90.00
#
_symmetry.space_group_name_H-M   'P 1'
#
loop_
_entity.id
_entity.type
_entity.pdbx_description
1 polymer ?
#
loop_
_entity_poly.entity_id
_entity_poly.type
_entity_poly.pdbx_seq_one_letter_code
_entity_poly.pdbx_strand_id
1 'polypeptide(L)'
;MKKGDLTENKLLNPGDIVHILRNDAQKVFVMGKVNDSKLLKIDRAGMSLTEALSHVERINQVSADTSGVFVIRRSKEKDVAADILQLNISDTAALVIGTEFDLNPYDIVYATAKILS
;
A
#
# COMPACT_ATOMS: atom_id res chain seq x y z
N MET A 1 -7.69 -5.95 -16.25
CA MET A 1 -8.99 -6.20 -16.93
C MET A 1 -9.73 -4.93 -17.41
N LYS A 2 -9.43 -3.72 -16.90
CA LYS A 2 -10.25 -2.51 -17.21
C LYS A 2 -10.08 -1.88 -18.61
N LYS A 3 -9.17 -2.35 -19.48
CA LYS A 3 -8.87 -1.69 -20.77
C LYS A 3 -9.05 -2.54 -22.04
N GLY A 4 -9.59 -3.76 -21.93
CA GLY A 4 -9.97 -4.56 -23.11
C GLY A 4 -8.82 -4.85 -24.09
N ASP A 5 -7.60 -5.09 -23.58
CA ASP A 5 -6.45 -5.41 -24.42
C ASP A 5 -6.57 -6.84 -24.96
N LEU A 6 -6.77 -6.97 -26.28
CA LEU A 6 -6.93 -8.26 -26.94
C LEU A 6 -5.63 -9.07 -27.00
N THR A 7 -4.47 -8.46 -26.75
CA THR A 7 -3.18 -9.18 -26.71
C THR A 7 -3.07 -10.15 -25.52
N GLU A 8 -3.89 -9.92 -24.49
CA GLU A 8 -4.06 -10.78 -23.32
C GLU A 8 -4.93 -12.01 -23.62
N ASN A 9 -5.65 -12.03 -24.75
CA ASN A 9 -6.43 -13.19 -25.18
C ASN A 9 -5.52 -14.20 -25.88
N LYS A 10 -5.28 -15.35 -25.25
CA LYS A 10 -4.45 -16.42 -25.82
C LYS A 10 -5.35 -17.59 -26.23
N LEU A 11 -5.17 -18.08 -27.44
CA LEU A 11 -5.81 -19.32 -27.89
C LEU A 11 -5.18 -20.49 -27.13
N LEU A 12 -6.02 -21.29 -26.47
CA LEU A 12 -5.61 -22.49 -25.76
C LEU A 12 -5.83 -23.73 -26.64
N ASN A 13 -4.87 -24.65 -26.61
CA ASN A 13 -4.91 -25.93 -27.28
C ASN A 13 -5.22 -27.07 -26.29
N PRO A 14 -5.67 -28.24 -26.78
CA PRO A 14 -5.86 -29.41 -25.93
C PRO A 14 -4.56 -29.78 -25.19
N GLY A 15 -4.63 -29.83 -23.85
CA GLY A 15 -3.48 -30.12 -22.98
C GLY A 15 -2.86 -28.89 -22.31
N ASP A 16 -3.27 -27.67 -22.68
CA ASP A 16 -2.79 -26.46 -22.02
C ASP A 16 -3.32 -26.35 -20.58
N ILE A 17 -2.46 -25.82 -19.69
CA ILE A 17 -2.80 -25.58 -18.28
C ILE A 17 -2.75 -24.08 -18.02
N VAL A 18 -3.88 -23.52 -17.59
CA VAL A 18 -3.96 -22.13 -17.11
C VAL A 18 -3.93 -22.11 -15.60
N HIS A 19 -2.86 -21.58 -15.03
CA HIS A 19 -2.73 -21.39 -13.59
C HIS A 19 -3.03 -19.93 -13.23
N ILE A 20 -4.09 -19.70 -12.45
CA ILE A 20 -4.37 -18.38 -11.85
C ILE A 20 -3.80 -18.39 -10.44
N LEU A 21 -2.75 -17.60 -10.21
CA LEU A 21 -2.14 -17.46 -8.88
C LEU A 21 -3.17 -16.90 -7.89
N ARG A 22 -3.16 -17.44 -6.66
CA ARG A 22 -3.97 -16.90 -5.56
C ARG A 22 -3.44 -15.52 -5.17
N ASN A 23 -4.34 -14.59 -4.84
CA ASN A 23 -3.98 -13.25 -4.35
C ASN A 23 -3.78 -13.20 -2.83
N ASP A 24 -3.75 -14.34 -2.16
CA ASP A 24 -3.56 -14.44 -0.71
C ASP A 24 -2.17 -13.97 -0.24
N ALA A 25 -1.23 -13.83 -1.19
CA ALA A 25 0.08 -13.21 -1.01
C ALA A 25 0.09 -11.67 -1.19
N GLN A 26 -1.02 -11.03 -1.59
CA GLN A 26 -1.06 -9.58 -1.84
C GLN A 26 -1.54 -8.82 -0.60
N LYS A 27 -0.68 -8.72 0.40
CA LYS A 27 -1.02 -8.11 1.70
C LYS A 27 -0.15 -6.89 1.98
N VAL A 28 -0.72 -5.87 2.59
CA VAL A 28 -0.02 -4.71 3.13
C VAL A 28 -0.14 -4.75 4.65
N PHE A 29 0.91 -4.34 5.34
CA PHE A 29 0.89 -4.22 6.80
C PHE A 29 0.79 -2.75 7.17
N VAL A 30 -0.22 -2.38 7.96
CA VAL A 30 -0.34 -1.03 8.51
C VAL A 30 -0.05 -1.06 10.00
N MET A 31 0.95 -0.29 10.43
CA MET A 31 1.51 -0.34 11.78
C MET A 31 1.80 1.06 12.33
N GLY A 32 2.09 1.14 13.63
CA GLY A 32 2.53 2.35 14.31
C GLY A 32 1.39 3.07 15.04
N LYS A 33 1.40 4.41 15.06
CA LYS A 33 0.39 5.24 15.73
C LYS A 33 -0.89 5.36 14.88
N VAL A 34 -1.50 4.22 14.62
CA VAL A 34 -2.83 4.09 14.02
C VAL A 34 -3.78 3.54 15.08
N ASN A 35 -5.10 3.76 14.94
CA ASN A 35 -6.05 3.26 15.93
C ASN A 35 -6.13 1.73 15.92
N ASP A 36 -6.00 1.11 14.75
CA ASP A 36 -5.96 -0.33 14.59
C ASP A 36 -4.83 -0.75 13.64
N SER A 37 -3.79 -1.38 14.20
CA SER A 37 -2.70 -1.96 13.40
C SER A 37 -3.18 -3.28 12.81
N LYS A 38 -3.28 -3.35 11.48
CA LYS A 38 -3.83 -4.52 10.82
C LYS A 38 -3.19 -4.84 9.48
N LEU A 39 -3.47 -6.06 9.06
CA LEU A 39 -3.10 -6.59 7.77
C LEU A 39 -4.24 -6.34 6.77
N LEU A 40 -3.93 -5.65 5.69
CA LEU A 40 -4.86 -5.36 4.60
C LEU A 40 -4.56 -6.25 3.40
N LYS A 41 -5.61 -6.61 2.64
CA LYS A 41 -5.46 -7.36 1.39
C LYS A 41 -5.64 -6.39 0.22
N ILE A 42 -4.71 -6.42 -0.71
CA ILE A 42 -4.81 -5.68 -1.97
C ILE A 42 -5.86 -6.40 -2.83
N ASP A 43 -6.79 -5.63 -3.38
CA ASP A 43 -7.82 -6.17 -4.26
C ASP A 43 -7.35 -6.18 -5.73
N ARG A 44 -8.27 -6.41 -6.67
CA ARG A 44 -7.94 -6.44 -8.11
C ARG A 44 -7.73 -5.06 -8.73
N ALA A 45 -8.20 -4.00 -8.08
CA ALA A 45 -8.01 -2.62 -8.50
C ALA A 45 -6.67 -2.05 -7.98
N GLY A 46 -6.07 -2.67 -6.97
CA GLY A 46 -4.85 -2.22 -6.33
C GLY A 46 -5.12 -1.77 -4.90
N MET A 47 -4.22 -0.99 -4.33
CA MET A 47 -4.46 -0.32 -3.06
C MET A 47 -3.58 0.91 -3.01
N SER A 48 -4.20 2.08 -2.87
CA SER A 48 -3.45 3.32 -2.68
C SER A 48 -3.01 3.48 -1.22
N LEU A 49 -1.99 4.30 -0.98
CA LEU A 49 -1.58 4.65 0.39
C LEU A 49 -2.73 5.28 1.17
N THR A 50 -3.46 6.20 0.57
CA THR A 50 -4.60 6.86 1.22
C THR A 50 -5.73 5.89 1.53
N GLU A 51 -5.98 4.92 0.66
CA GLU A 51 -6.94 3.83 0.93
C GLU A 51 -6.48 2.94 2.08
N ALA A 52 -5.20 2.57 2.16
CA ALA A 52 -4.70 1.79 3.29
C ALA A 52 -4.85 2.55 4.63
N LEU A 53 -4.59 3.86 4.62
CA LEU A 53 -4.75 4.72 5.80
C LEU A 53 -6.22 4.93 6.18
N SER A 54 -7.15 4.93 5.22
CA SER A 54 -8.59 5.05 5.52
C SER A 54 -9.14 3.81 6.22
N HIS A 55 -8.58 2.63 5.93
CA HIS A 55 -8.99 1.37 6.55
C HIS A 55 -8.67 1.31 8.05
N VAL A 56 -7.59 1.95 8.52
CA VAL A 56 -7.15 1.87 9.94
C VAL A 56 -7.86 2.85 10.87
N GLU A 57 -9.05 3.33 10.46
CA GLU A 57 -9.98 4.26 11.15
C GLU A 57 -9.29 5.38 11.93
N ARG A 58 -9.30 6.60 11.39
CA ARG A 58 -8.72 7.82 12.00
C ARG A 58 -7.26 7.63 12.43
N ILE A 59 -6.31 8.11 11.63
CA ILE A 59 -5.08 8.68 12.22
C ILE A 59 -5.59 9.69 13.24
N ASN A 60 -5.24 9.52 14.51
CA ASN A 60 -5.96 10.10 15.64
C ASN A 60 -6.06 11.65 15.52
N GLN A 61 -7.11 12.14 14.85
CA GLN A 61 -7.28 13.54 14.39
C GLN A 61 -7.60 14.52 15.53
N VAL A 62 -7.79 14.02 16.77
CA VAL A 62 -8.06 14.86 17.94
C VAL A 62 -6.78 15.53 18.47
N SER A 63 -5.61 15.04 18.08
CA SER A 63 -4.36 15.77 18.21
C SER A 63 -3.92 16.25 16.84
N ALA A 64 -3.73 17.56 16.68
CA ALA A 64 -3.04 18.20 15.54
C ALA A 64 -1.53 17.83 15.52
N ASP A 65 -1.26 16.53 15.53
CA ASP A 65 0.02 15.88 15.72
C ASP A 65 0.31 14.96 14.52
N THR A 66 0.15 15.51 13.32
CA THR A 66 0.25 14.77 12.07
C THR A 66 1.70 14.42 11.75
N SER A 67 2.09 13.29 12.32
CA SER A 67 3.23 12.44 12.09
C SER A 67 3.48 12.04 10.63
N GLY A 68 4.74 11.95 10.22
CA GLY A 68 5.11 11.37 8.93
C GLY A 68 4.59 9.95 8.77
N VAL A 69 4.07 9.65 7.57
CA VAL A 69 3.72 8.30 7.12
C VAL A 69 4.88 7.77 6.29
N PHE A 70 5.30 6.54 6.56
CA PHE A 70 6.38 5.88 5.84
C PHE A 70 5.86 4.63 5.14
N VAL A 71 6.28 4.45 3.89
CA VAL A 71 6.16 3.18 3.17
C VAL A 71 7.54 2.56 3.12
N ILE A 72 7.67 1.39 3.74
CA ILE A 72 8.90 0.59 3.73
C ILE A 72 8.67 -0.54 2.76
N ARG A 73 9.47 -0.57 1.70
CA ARG A 73 9.35 -1.49 0.57
C ARG A 73 10.65 -2.26 0.40
N ARG A 74 10.58 -3.57 0.15
CA ARG A 74 11.78 -4.35 -0.17
C ARG A 74 12.45 -3.75 -1.42
N SER A 75 13.72 -3.38 -1.32
CA SER A 75 14.44 -2.83 -2.46
C SER A 75 14.71 -3.91 -3.51
N LYS A 76 14.73 -3.50 -4.78
CA LYS A 76 15.12 -4.35 -5.91
C LYS A 76 16.63 -4.32 -6.16
N GLU A 77 17.33 -3.35 -5.56
CA GLU A 77 18.77 -3.23 -5.71
C GLU A 77 19.49 -4.29 -4.86
N LYS A 78 20.55 -4.85 -5.44
CA LYS A 78 21.42 -5.79 -4.73
C LYS A 78 22.13 -5.03 -3.61
N ASP A 79 22.16 -5.61 -2.41
CA ASP A 79 22.78 -5.05 -1.20
C ASP A 79 22.03 -3.88 -0.53
N VAL A 80 20.85 -3.49 -1.02
CA VAL A 80 19.95 -2.54 -0.33
C VAL A 80 18.78 -3.31 0.31
N ALA A 81 18.56 -3.12 1.60
CA ALA A 81 17.55 -3.90 2.34
C ALA A 81 16.10 -3.45 2.01
N ALA A 82 15.87 -2.14 1.92
CA ALA A 82 14.56 -1.54 1.70
C ALA A 82 14.64 -0.11 1.18
N ASP A 83 13.66 0.27 0.36
CA ASP A 83 13.37 1.65 -0.01
C ASP A 83 12.38 2.22 1.02
N ILE A 84 12.65 3.43 1.51
CA ILE A 84 11.81 4.12 2.49
C ILE A 84 11.27 5.39 1.86
N LEU A 85 9.95 5.47 1.70
CA LEU A 85 9.27 6.62 1.13
C LEU A 85 8.45 7.31 2.23
N GLN A 86 8.61 8.62 2.36
CA GLN A 86 7.92 9.39 3.38
C GLN A 86 6.87 10.30 2.74
N LEU A 87 5.63 10.19 3.22
CA LEU A 87 4.59 11.18 2.98
C LEU A 87 4.46 12.05 4.23
N ASN A 88 4.77 13.33 4.08
CA ASN A 88 4.53 14.31 5.12
C ASN A 88 3.07 14.76 5.07
N ILE A 89 2.29 14.37 6.07
CA ILE A 89 0.86 14.70 6.20
C ILE A 89 0.62 15.85 7.19
N SER A 90 1.64 16.67 7.48
CA SER A 90 1.48 17.90 8.28
C SER A 90 0.38 18.79 7.69
N ASP A 91 0.28 18.81 6.36
CA ASP A 91 -0.89 19.30 5.63
C ASP A 91 -1.70 18.09 5.14
N THR A 92 -2.96 18.00 5.57
CA THR A 92 -3.88 16.93 5.16
C THR A 92 -4.14 16.91 3.66
N ALA A 93 -3.93 18.02 2.93
CA ALA A 93 -4.01 18.04 1.48
C ALA A 93 -3.00 17.09 0.83
N ALA A 94 -1.87 16.78 1.50
CA ALA A 94 -0.87 15.83 1.01
C ALA A 94 -1.42 14.40 0.85
N LEU A 95 -2.55 14.06 1.47
CA LEU A 95 -3.23 12.77 1.26
C LEU A 95 -3.71 12.59 -0.19
N VAL A 96 -3.86 13.67 -0.97
CA VAL A 96 -4.12 13.57 -2.42
C VAL A 96 -2.94 12.94 -3.16
N ILE A 97 -1.71 13.11 -2.69
CA ILE A 97 -0.53 12.45 -3.28
C ILE A 97 -0.59 10.95 -2.99
N GLY A 98 -1.08 10.59 -1.80
CA GLY A 98 -1.25 9.20 -1.40
C GLY A 98 -2.33 8.43 -2.19
N THR A 99 -3.24 9.11 -2.91
CA THR A 99 -4.22 8.42 -3.78
C THR A 99 -3.59 7.95 -5.09
N GLU A 100 -2.51 8.59 -5.53
CA GLU A 100 -1.73 8.22 -6.71
C GLU A 100 -0.54 7.30 -6.37
N PHE A 101 -0.34 7.02 -5.08
CA PHE A 101 0.73 6.12 -4.63
C PHE A 101 0.20 4.70 -4.46
N ASP A 102 0.49 3.83 -5.43
CA ASP A 102 0.15 2.41 -5.34
C ASP A 102 1.08 1.66 -4.38
N LEU A 103 0.46 0.93 -3.46
CA LEU A 103 1.13 0.01 -2.56
C LEU A 103 1.42 -1.32 -3.28
N ASN A 104 2.58 -1.87 -2.96
CA ASN A 104 2.98 -3.19 -3.43
C ASN A 104 2.64 -4.24 -2.38
N PRO A 105 2.44 -5.50 -2.80
CA PRO A 105 2.45 -6.64 -1.89
C PRO A 105 3.67 -6.60 -0.97
N TYR A 106 3.42 -6.80 0.32
CA TYR A 106 4.37 -6.78 1.43
C TYR A 106 4.95 -5.42 1.80
N ASP A 107 4.42 -4.32 1.25
CA ASP A 107 4.74 -3.00 1.79
C ASP A 107 4.30 -2.92 3.25
N ILE A 108 5.12 -2.23 4.06
CA ILE A 108 4.81 -1.87 5.43
C ILE A 108 4.54 -0.36 5.44
N VAL A 109 3.30 0.00 5.75
CA VAL A 109 2.89 1.37 6.03
C VAL A 109 3.05 1.62 7.52
N TYR A 110 3.91 2.56 7.89
CA TYR A 110 4.21 2.89 9.28
C TYR A 110 3.86 4.35 9.56
N ALA A 111 2.93 4.59 10.49
CA ALA A 111 2.60 5.94 10.96
C ALA A 111 3.35 6.23 12.26
N THR A 112 4.00 7.39 12.33
CA THR A 112 4.72 7.83 13.55
C THR A 112 3.82 8.69 14.45
N ALA A 113 4.36 9.29 15.51
CA ALA A 113 3.79 10.46 16.18
C ALA A 113 4.87 11.56 16.13
N LYS A 114 4.55 12.86 16.10
CA LYS A 114 5.60 13.85 16.30
C LYS A 114 6.05 13.72 17.77
N ILE A 115 7.36 13.71 17.99
CA ILE A 115 7.87 13.84 19.35
C ILE A 115 7.65 15.30 19.75
N LEU A 116 6.84 15.54 20.79
CA LEU A 116 6.74 16.85 21.43
C LEU A 116 8.11 17.13 22.06
N SER A 117 8.87 18.05 21.46
CA SER A 117 10.13 18.57 22.01
C SER A 117 9.87 19.77 22.90
#